data_AF-A0AAW0RVC3-F1
#
_entry.id   AF-A0AAW0RVC3-F1
#
_cell.length_a   1.000
_cell.length_b   1.000
_cell.length_c   1.000
_cell.angle_alpha   90.00
_cell.angle_beta   90.00
_cell.angle_gamma   90.00
#
_symmetry.space_group_name_H-M   'P 1'
#
loop_
_entity.id
_entity.type
_entity.pdbx_description
1 polymer ?
#
loop_
_entity_poly.entity_id
_entity_poly.type
_entity_poly.pdbx_seq_one_letter_code
_entity_poly.pdbx_strand_id
1 'polypeptide(L)'
;MNSPTTDRKSAFERLFASSEGQNELCRQLESAKAAREEATPEPSSPNDHASTEEDFKWQCEILYKELAGEDIESIRLAVIPPDYWATECRQYADVLQQLLLRTPNEGGKKKTPTAQQWRTATLGYKHMIKLHGMSVDEVDRIRHSIDDQKYWAEEVEVLQQRVALLEHQLYEAYWEKTLDIQRERQERVKRLLQSLEES
;
A
#
# COMPACT_ATOMS: atom_id res chain seq x y z
N MET A 1 -18.44 64.42 -13.79
CA MET A 1 -17.99 63.49 -12.73
C MET A 1 -17.19 62.41 -13.43
N ASN A 2 -15.86 62.46 -13.27
CA ASN A 2 -14.92 61.63 -14.03
C ASN A 2 -14.53 60.40 -13.19
N SER A 3 -14.64 59.21 -13.77
CA SER A 3 -14.17 57.95 -13.19
C SER A 3 -12.75 57.63 -13.70
N PRO A 4 -11.73 57.47 -12.83
CA PRO A 4 -10.40 57.03 -13.23
C PRO A 4 -10.14 55.61 -12.73
N THR A 5 -10.35 54.60 -13.58
CA THR A 5 -10.13 53.18 -13.18
C THR A 5 -9.33 52.36 -14.17
N THR A 6 -8.88 52.95 -15.29
CA THR A 6 -8.20 52.21 -16.38
C THR A 6 -6.67 52.18 -16.25
N ASP A 7 -6.07 53.07 -15.45
CA ASP A 7 -4.61 53.30 -15.48
C ASP A 7 -3.80 52.29 -14.63
N ARG A 8 -4.39 51.76 -13.54
CA ARG A 8 -3.69 50.84 -12.62
C ARG A 8 -3.42 49.45 -13.22
N LYS A 9 -4.31 48.94 -14.08
CA LYS A 9 -4.12 47.64 -14.73
C LYS A 9 -2.96 47.68 -15.74
N SER A 10 -2.83 48.78 -16.48
CA SER A 10 -1.76 48.96 -17.47
C SER A 10 -0.37 49.12 -16.83
N ALA A 11 -0.30 49.77 -15.66
CA ALA A 11 0.97 49.91 -14.92
C ALA A 11 1.43 48.56 -14.31
N PHE A 12 0.50 47.76 -13.82
CA PHE A 12 0.79 46.43 -13.28
C PHE A 12 1.33 45.51 -14.38
N GLU A 13 0.67 45.41 -15.53
CA GLU A 13 1.12 44.60 -16.67
C GLU A 13 2.49 45.03 -17.21
N ARG A 14 2.80 46.32 -17.22
CA ARG A 14 4.13 46.83 -17.62
C ARG A 14 5.24 46.47 -16.65
N LEU A 15 4.96 46.39 -15.35
CA LEU A 15 5.94 45.95 -14.35
C LEU A 15 6.34 44.49 -14.57
N PHE A 16 5.38 43.59 -14.78
CA PHE A 16 5.65 42.17 -15.05
C PHE A 16 6.22 41.90 -16.45
N ALA A 17 5.99 42.80 -17.41
CA ALA A 17 6.59 42.74 -18.74
C ALA A 17 7.99 43.39 -18.82
N SER A 18 8.39 44.16 -17.80
CA SER A 18 9.73 44.76 -17.72
C SER A 18 10.75 43.73 -17.19
N SER A 19 12.00 43.81 -17.66
CA SER A 19 13.05 42.91 -17.17
C SER A 19 13.31 43.09 -15.68
N GLU A 20 13.10 44.30 -15.15
CA GLU A 20 13.27 44.62 -13.75
C GLU A 20 12.23 43.93 -12.86
N GLY A 21 10.96 43.89 -13.29
CA GLY A 21 9.92 43.14 -12.59
C GLY A 21 10.04 41.62 -12.73
N GLN A 22 10.57 41.13 -13.86
CA GLN A 22 10.90 39.71 -14.03
C GLN A 22 12.05 39.29 -13.11
N ASN A 23 13.08 40.12 -12.98
CA ASN A 23 14.21 39.86 -12.08
C ASN A 23 13.76 39.84 -10.61
N GLU A 24 12.89 40.76 -10.20
CA GLU A 24 12.36 40.78 -8.83
C GLU A 24 11.48 39.56 -8.53
N LEU A 25 10.68 39.11 -9.50
CA LEU A 25 9.94 37.86 -9.39
C LEU A 25 10.84 36.63 -9.27
N CYS A 26 11.89 36.54 -10.09
CA CYS A 26 12.87 35.45 -10.01
C CYS A 26 13.52 35.42 -8.63
N ARG A 27 13.93 36.58 -8.11
CA ARG A 27 14.52 36.71 -6.77
C ARG A 27 13.56 36.26 -5.67
N GLN A 28 12.28 36.63 -5.78
CA GLN A 28 11.25 36.21 -4.81
C GLN A 28 10.96 34.71 -4.89
N LEU A 29 10.93 34.13 -6.09
CA LEU A 29 10.75 32.69 -6.30
C LEU A 29 11.95 31.91 -5.76
N GLU A 30 13.18 32.39 -5.99
CA GLU A 30 14.39 31.78 -5.45
C GLU A 30 14.43 31.86 -3.92
N SER A 31 14.05 33.00 -3.34
CA SER A 31 13.96 33.15 -1.88
C SER A 31 12.87 32.25 -1.28
N ALA A 32 11.72 32.10 -1.95
CA ALA A 32 10.64 31.22 -1.50
C ALA A 32 11.03 29.73 -1.64
N LYS A 33 11.78 29.39 -2.69
CA LYS A 33 12.36 28.05 -2.87
C LYS A 33 13.36 27.74 -1.75
N ALA A 34 14.30 28.64 -1.48
CA ALA A 34 15.28 28.48 -0.40
C ALA A 34 14.61 28.38 0.97
N ALA A 35 13.60 29.20 1.27
CA ALA A 35 12.86 29.12 2.52
C ALA A 35 12.07 27.80 2.67
N ARG A 36 11.59 27.23 1.56
CA ARG A 36 10.90 25.94 1.56
C ARG A 36 11.87 24.77 1.72
N GLU A 37 13.06 24.85 1.11
CA GLU A 37 14.15 23.87 1.29
C GLU A 37 14.71 23.92 2.72
N GLU A 38 14.74 25.09 3.37
CA GLU A 38 15.16 25.25 4.77
C GLU A 38 14.09 24.77 5.77
N ALA A 39 12.80 25.02 5.48
CA ALA A 39 11.68 24.57 6.31
C ALA A 39 11.35 23.08 6.14
N THR A 40 11.73 22.49 5.01
CA THR A 40 11.54 21.09 4.67
C THR A 40 12.84 20.59 4.06
N PRO A 41 13.79 20.11 4.88
CA PRO A 41 15.00 19.53 4.33
C PRO A 41 14.60 18.36 3.43
N GLU A 42 14.81 18.48 2.12
CA GLU A 42 14.67 17.33 1.24
C GLU A 42 15.69 16.28 1.70
N PRO A 43 15.31 15.00 1.79
CA PRO A 43 16.23 13.94 2.18
C PRO A 43 17.41 13.94 1.22
N SER A 44 18.61 14.12 1.78
CA SER A 44 19.85 14.19 1.03
C SER A 44 20.13 12.85 0.36
N SER A 45 20.12 12.84 -0.97
CA SER A 45 20.58 11.76 -1.86
C SER A 45 19.94 10.36 -1.73
N PRO A 46 19.69 9.65 -2.84
CA PRO A 46 19.14 8.29 -2.83
C PRO A 46 20.05 7.21 -2.19
N ASN A 47 21.25 7.58 -1.73
CA ASN A 47 22.31 6.63 -1.36
C ASN A 47 22.60 6.58 0.15
N ASP A 48 21.96 7.43 0.96
CA ASP A 48 22.04 7.36 2.44
C ASP A 48 21.01 6.38 3.03
N HIS A 49 20.18 5.74 2.20
CA HIS A 49 19.22 4.71 2.62
C HIS A 49 19.83 3.31 2.79
N ALA A 50 21.15 3.15 2.64
CA ALA A 50 21.82 1.85 2.75
C ALA A 50 21.76 1.20 4.16
N SER A 51 21.09 1.82 5.14
CA SER A 51 20.71 1.14 6.40
C SER A 51 19.32 1.53 6.94
N THR A 52 18.41 2.02 6.09
CA THR A 52 17.00 1.93 6.47
C THR A 52 16.61 0.49 6.16
N GLU A 53 16.84 -0.44 7.10
CA GLU A 53 16.22 -1.76 7.01
C GLU A 53 14.73 -1.50 6.80
N GLU A 54 14.24 -1.79 5.60
CA GLU A 54 12.83 -1.67 5.28
C GLU A 54 12.08 -2.51 6.30
N ASP A 55 11.29 -1.86 7.16
CA ASP A 55 10.51 -2.58 8.15
C ASP A 55 9.31 -3.22 7.44
N PHE A 56 9.55 -4.39 6.87
CA PHE A 56 8.56 -5.14 6.10
C PHE A 56 7.36 -5.51 6.96
N LYS A 57 7.56 -5.65 8.28
CA LYS A 57 6.48 -5.88 9.23
C LYS A 57 5.54 -4.67 9.30
N TRP A 58 6.09 -3.46 9.41
CA TRP A 58 5.30 -2.22 9.35
C TRP A 58 4.62 -2.04 8.00
N GLN A 59 5.27 -2.40 6.89
CA GLN A 59 4.65 -2.38 5.57
C GLN A 59 3.45 -3.34 5.47
N CYS A 60 3.57 -4.56 6.01
CA CYS A 60 2.42 -5.47 6.11
C CYS A 60 1.27 -4.85 6.90
N GLU A 61 1.54 -4.17 8.03
CA GLU A 61 0.50 -3.51 8.83
C GLU A 61 -0.25 -2.42 8.05
N ILE A 62 0.43 -1.69 7.17
CA ILE A 62 -0.23 -0.73 6.28
C ILE A 62 -1.11 -1.46 5.27
N LEU A 63 -0.55 -2.47 4.59
CA LEU A 63 -1.26 -3.21 3.55
C LEU A 63 -2.49 -3.94 4.12
N TYR A 64 -2.46 -4.42 5.36
CA TYR A 64 -3.65 -4.98 6.01
C TYR A 64 -4.76 -3.95 6.23
N LYS A 65 -4.42 -2.68 6.50
CA LYS A 65 -5.42 -1.63 6.64
C LYS A 65 -6.06 -1.29 5.29
N GLU A 66 -5.27 -1.30 4.21
CA GLU A 66 -5.78 -1.13 2.85
C GLU A 66 -6.66 -2.30 2.42
N LEU A 67 -6.32 -3.51 2.86
CA LEU A 67 -7.04 -4.76 2.59
C LEU A 67 -8.08 -5.12 3.69
N ALA A 68 -8.53 -4.16 4.50
CA ALA A 68 -9.38 -4.43 5.68
C ALA A 68 -10.73 -5.13 5.37
N GLY A 69 -11.15 -5.19 4.10
CA GLY A 69 -12.34 -5.92 3.64
C GLY A 69 -12.08 -7.31 3.05
N GLU A 70 -10.81 -7.70 2.93
CA GLU A 70 -10.39 -8.97 2.30
C GLU A 70 -10.02 -10.03 3.34
N ASP A 71 -10.14 -11.30 2.96
CA ASP A 71 -9.65 -12.41 3.77
C ASP A 71 -8.12 -12.50 3.64
N ILE A 72 -7.42 -11.84 4.56
CA ILE A 72 -5.95 -11.83 4.64
C ILE A 72 -5.38 -13.25 4.74
N GLU A 73 -6.01 -14.15 5.48
CA GLU A 73 -5.51 -15.53 5.61
C GLU A 73 -5.60 -16.26 4.27
N SER A 74 -6.67 -16.02 3.49
CA SER A 74 -6.78 -16.55 2.13
C SER A 74 -5.71 -15.98 1.19
N ILE A 75 -5.41 -14.68 1.29
CA ILE A 75 -4.37 -14.03 0.47
C ILE A 75 -2.99 -14.63 0.79
N ARG A 76 -2.69 -14.82 2.07
CA ARG A 76 -1.42 -15.40 2.53
C ARG A 76 -1.16 -16.81 2.01
N LEU A 77 -2.19 -17.59 1.68
CA LEU A 77 -2.02 -18.92 1.07
C LEU A 77 -1.24 -18.89 -0.25
N ALA A 78 -1.18 -17.73 -0.93
CA ALA A 78 -0.40 -17.54 -2.12
C ALA A 78 1.13 -17.47 -1.87
N VAL A 79 1.59 -17.28 -0.62
CA VAL A 79 3.02 -17.22 -0.28
C VAL A 79 3.69 -18.58 -0.56
N ILE A 80 4.50 -18.66 -1.61
CA ILE A 80 5.14 -19.89 -2.11
C ILE A 80 6.31 -20.39 -1.24
N PRO A 81 7.23 -19.53 -0.75
CA PRO A 81 8.44 -19.98 -0.08
C PRO A 81 8.16 -20.89 1.13
N PRO A 82 8.82 -22.06 1.22
CA PRO A 82 8.61 -22.99 2.33
C PRO A 82 9.19 -22.45 3.65
N ASP A 83 10.23 -21.62 3.59
CA ASP A 83 10.88 -21.03 4.76
C ASP A 83 9.91 -20.15 5.56
N TYR A 84 9.09 -19.36 4.86
CA TYR A 84 8.02 -18.54 5.46
C TYR A 84 7.13 -19.38 6.38
N TRP A 85 6.59 -20.47 5.83
CA TRP A 85 5.71 -21.37 6.57
C TRP A 85 6.46 -22.14 7.65
N ALA A 86 7.71 -22.51 7.42
CA ALA A 86 8.54 -23.20 8.41
C ALA A 86 8.88 -22.31 9.61
N THR A 87 9.08 -21.00 9.42
CA THR A 87 9.29 -20.03 10.49
C THR A 87 8.03 -19.90 11.34
N GLU A 88 6.86 -19.72 10.72
CA GLU A 88 5.59 -19.64 11.44
C GLU A 88 5.24 -20.97 12.15
N CYS A 89 5.49 -22.11 11.48
CA CYS A 89 5.30 -23.43 12.08
C CYS A 89 6.15 -23.63 13.33
N ARG A 90 7.42 -23.21 13.27
CA ARG A 90 8.34 -23.29 14.41
C ARG A 90 7.85 -22.41 15.54
N GLN A 91 7.40 -21.19 15.24
CA GLN A 91 6.87 -20.29 16.27
C GLN A 91 5.64 -20.89 16.99
N TYR A 92 4.68 -21.44 16.25
CA TYR A 92 3.54 -22.11 16.87
C TYR A 92 3.93 -23.42 17.56
N ALA A 93 4.87 -24.19 16.99
CA ALA A 93 5.38 -25.41 17.61
C ALA A 93 6.09 -25.10 18.93
N ASP A 94 6.89 -24.03 19.01
CA ASP A 94 7.62 -23.60 20.20
C ASP A 94 6.65 -23.10 21.28
N VAL A 95 5.62 -22.32 20.90
CA VAL A 95 4.58 -21.92 21.85
C VAL A 95 3.77 -23.12 22.32
N LEU A 96 3.37 -24.02 21.41
CA LEU A 96 2.70 -25.24 21.79
C LEU A 96 3.63 -26.14 22.63
N GLN A 97 4.92 -26.17 22.37
CA GLN A 97 5.90 -26.85 23.21
C GLN A 97 5.94 -26.18 24.57
N GLN A 98 5.93 -24.86 24.70
CA GLN A 98 5.87 -24.19 26.01
C GLN A 98 4.56 -24.50 26.75
N LEU A 99 3.43 -24.63 26.04
CA LEU A 99 2.15 -25.07 26.61
C LEU A 99 2.16 -26.56 27.00
N LEU A 100 2.86 -27.41 26.22
CA LEU A 100 2.85 -28.88 26.34
C LEU A 100 4.11 -29.46 27.04
N LEU A 101 5.17 -28.69 27.26
CA LEU A 101 6.43 -29.06 27.95
C LEU A 101 6.24 -29.11 29.45
N ARG A 102 5.21 -29.86 29.81
CA ARG A 102 5.31 -30.92 30.79
C ARG A 102 5.90 -32.23 30.24
N THR A 103 6.38 -32.34 28.99
CA THR A 103 7.19 -33.51 28.56
C THR A 103 8.12 -33.24 27.36
N PRO A 104 9.39 -33.68 27.41
CA PRO A 104 10.28 -33.68 26.26
C PRO A 104 10.13 -34.99 25.48
N ASN A 105 10.15 -34.96 24.14
CA ASN A 105 10.93 -35.98 23.44
C ASN A 105 11.39 -35.63 22.03
N GLU A 106 12.45 -36.35 21.68
CA GLU A 106 13.48 -36.20 20.67
C GLU A 106 13.08 -36.42 19.19
N GLY A 107 13.95 -35.90 18.31
CA GLY A 107 14.81 -36.78 17.50
C GLY A 107 14.16 -37.50 16.31
N GLY A 108 14.23 -36.88 15.13
CA GLY A 108 14.02 -37.59 13.87
C GLY A 108 14.67 -36.85 12.69
N LYS A 109 15.53 -37.55 11.94
CA LYS A 109 16.14 -37.06 10.70
C LYS A 109 15.04 -36.71 9.69
N LYS A 110 14.89 -35.44 9.32
CA LYS A 110 13.82 -34.97 8.41
C LYS A 110 14.36 -34.75 6.99
N LYS A 111 13.67 -35.34 6.01
CA LYS A 111 13.63 -34.83 4.62
C LYS A 111 13.22 -33.36 4.65
N THR A 112 13.75 -32.53 3.75
CA THR A 112 13.30 -31.15 3.54
C THR A 112 11.78 -31.15 3.26
N PRO A 113 10.95 -30.61 4.16
CA PRO A 113 9.49 -30.62 3.97
C PRO A 113 9.06 -29.58 2.93
N THR A 114 7.99 -29.84 2.19
CA THR A 114 7.43 -28.90 1.21
C THR A 114 6.60 -27.80 1.88
N ALA A 115 6.39 -26.67 1.19
CA ALA A 115 5.59 -25.55 1.69
C ALA A 115 4.19 -26.00 2.16
N GLN A 116 3.53 -26.87 1.39
CA GLN A 116 2.21 -27.39 1.74
C GLN A 116 2.21 -28.22 3.04
N GLN A 117 3.27 -28.97 3.31
CA GLN A 117 3.41 -29.74 4.55
C GLN A 117 3.56 -28.81 5.74
N TRP A 118 4.37 -27.75 5.61
CA TRP A 118 4.50 -26.72 6.63
C TRP A 118 3.20 -25.97 6.86
N ARG A 119 2.48 -25.55 5.81
CA ARG A 119 1.15 -24.94 5.92
C ARG A 119 0.17 -25.80 6.72
N THR A 120 0.13 -27.09 6.39
CA THR A 120 -0.77 -28.05 7.06
C THR A 120 -0.42 -28.18 8.54
N ALA A 121 0.88 -28.26 8.86
CA ALA A 121 1.35 -28.30 10.24
C ALA A 121 1.06 -26.98 10.98
N THR A 122 1.21 -25.82 10.33
CA THR A 122 0.93 -24.49 10.89
C THR A 122 -0.53 -24.38 11.27
N LEU A 123 -1.44 -24.76 10.37
CA LEU A 123 -2.88 -24.78 10.64
C LEU A 123 -3.23 -25.76 11.78
N GLY A 124 -2.58 -26.92 11.81
CA GLY A 124 -2.71 -27.90 12.89
C GLY A 124 -2.30 -27.33 14.25
N TYR A 125 -1.14 -26.67 14.34
CA TYR A 125 -0.69 -26.04 15.58
C TYR A 125 -1.55 -24.86 15.99
N LYS A 126 -1.95 -23.99 15.04
CA LYS A 126 -2.90 -22.90 15.27
C LYS A 126 -4.22 -23.43 15.83
N HIS A 127 -4.72 -24.56 15.32
CA HIS A 127 -5.92 -25.20 15.85
C HIS A 127 -5.70 -25.76 17.27
N MET A 128 -4.59 -26.46 17.51
CA MET A 128 -4.26 -27.01 18.83
C MET A 128 -4.10 -25.92 19.89
N ILE A 129 -3.44 -24.82 19.56
CA ILE A 129 -3.28 -23.65 20.46
C ILE A 129 -4.66 -23.08 20.84
N LYS A 130 -5.56 -22.92 19.88
CA LYS A 130 -6.95 -22.49 20.14
C LYS A 130 -7.70 -23.49 21.03
N LEU A 131 -7.55 -24.79 20.80
CA LEU A 131 -8.15 -25.84 21.64
C LEU A 131 -7.65 -25.81 23.09
N HIS A 132 -6.40 -25.37 23.30
CA HIS A 132 -5.83 -25.19 24.63
C HIS A 132 -6.21 -23.87 25.31
N GLY A 133 -7.17 -23.12 24.74
CA GLY A 133 -7.81 -21.97 25.39
C GLY A 133 -7.28 -20.61 24.94
N MET A 134 -6.40 -20.55 23.94
CA MET A 134 -5.98 -19.26 23.39
C MET A 134 -7.01 -18.67 22.42
N SER A 135 -7.25 -17.37 22.55
CA SER A 135 -8.09 -16.62 21.63
C SER A 135 -7.42 -16.43 20.26
N VAL A 136 -8.20 -16.01 19.26
CA VAL A 136 -7.65 -15.67 17.93
C VAL A 136 -6.62 -14.54 18.03
N ASP A 137 -6.90 -13.52 18.85
CA ASP A 137 -5.99 -12.39 19.07
C ASP A 137 -4.67 -12.81 19.74
N GLU A 138 -4.69 -13.85 20.59
CA GLU A 138 -3.47 -14.41 21.18
C GLU A 138 -2.63 -15.17 20.16
N VAL A 139 -3.28 -15.92 19.27
CA VAL A 139 -2.62 -16.56 18.14
C VAL A 139 -1.99 -15.54 17.19
N ASP A 140 -2.70 -14.46 16.90
CA ASP A 140 -2.17 -13.41 16.03
C ASP A 140 -1.00 -12.68 16.71
N ARG A 141 -1.04 -12.48 18.03
CA ARG A 141 0.10 -11.95 18.79
C ARG A 141 1.34 -12.84 18.71
N ILE A 142 1.18 -14.17 18.72
CA ILE A 142 2.31 -15.10 18.54
C ILE A 142 2.95 -14.92 17.16
N ARG A 143 2.13 -14.73 16.13
CA ARG A 143 2.65 -14.46 14.79
C ARG A 143 3.35 -13.10 14.70
N HIS A 144 2.75 -12.06 15.30
CA HIS A 144 3.37 -10.74 15.36
C HIS A 144 4.63 -10.70 16.23
N SER A 145 4.97 -11.75 16.98
CA SER A 145 6.26 -11.86 17.66
C SER A 145 7.39 -12.37 16.76
N ILE A 146 7.13 -12.65 15.47
CA ILE A 146 8.17 -13.00 14.51
C ILE A 146 8.91 -11.72 14.12
N ASP A 147 10.23 -11.70 14.35
CA ASP A 147 11.11 -10.58 14.03
C ASP A 147 11.97 -10.84 12.77
N ASP A 148 11.69 -11.94 12.07
CA ASP A 148 12.37 -12.28 10.82
C ASP A 148 11.89 -11.37 9.67
N GLN A 149 12.73 -10.41 9.25
CA GLN A 149 12.41 -9.49 8.15
C GLN A 149 12.24 -10.20 6.81
N LYS A 150 12.91 -11.34 6.58
CA LYS A 150 12.71 -12.13 5.37
C LYS A 150 11.30 -12.73 5.35
N TYR A 151 10.81 -13.19 6.49
CA TYR A 151 9.43 -13.68 6.62
C TYR A 151 8.42 -12.59 6.20
N TRP A 152 8.60 -11.36 6.69
CA TRP A 152 7.69 -10.26 6.37
C TRP A 152 7.84 -9.79 4.91
N ALA A 153 9.04 -9.79 4.34
CA ALA A 153 9.26 -9.41 2.94
C ALA A 153 8.47 -10.30 1.95
N GLU A 154 8.48 -11.62 2.17
CA GLU A 154 7.74 -12.57 1.32
C GLU A 154 6.22 -12.36 1.38
N GLU A 155 5.73 -11.79 2.49
CA GLU A 155 4.33 -11.46 2.65
C GLU A 155 3.96 -10.10 2.07
N VAL A 156 4.82 -9.10 2.22
CA VAL A 156 4.68 -7.80 1.55
C VAL A 156 4.50 -8.00 0.05
N GLU A 157 5.31 -8.87 -0.58
CA GLU A 157 5.20 -9.13 -2.01
C GLU A 157 3.79 -9.60 -2.42
N VAL A 158 3.23 -10.57 -1.68
CA VAL A 158 1.90 -11.11 -1.97
C VAL A 158 0.79 -10.09 -1.71
N LEU A 159 0.89 -9.33 -0.61
CA LEU A 159 -0.09 -8.29 -0.28
C LEU A 159 -0.07 -7.15 -1.31
N GLN A 160 1.12 -6.70 -1.74
CA GLN A 160 1.27 -5.69 -2.79
C GLN A 160 0.68 -6.15 -4.11
N GLN A 161 0.91 -7.40 -4.52
CA GLN A 161 0.30 -7.98 -5.71
C GLN A 161 -1.25 -7.96 -5.61
N ARG A 162 -1.79 -8.23 -4.42
CA ARG A 162 -3.24 -8.18 -4.20
C ARG A 162 -3.79 -6.75 -4.28
N VAL A 163 -3.13 -5.78 -3.67
CA VAL A 163 -3.51 -4.36 -3.74
C VAL A 163 -3.49 -3.88 -5.20
N ALA A 164 -2.40 -4.13 -5.92
CA ALA A 164 -2.28 -3.74 -7.33
C ALA A 164 -3.38 -4.34 -8.21
N LEU A 165 -3.78 -5.59 -7.94
CA LEU A 165 -4.88 -6.23 -8.65
C LEU A 165 -6.23 -5.54 -8.36
N LEU A 166 -6.49 -5.19 -7.10
CA LEU A 166 -7.72 -4.48 -6.72
C LEU A 166 -7.77 -3.08 -7.31
N GLU A 167 -6.66 -2.34 -7.28
CA GLU A 167 -6.55 -1.03 -7.91
C GLU A 167 -6.84 -1.11 -9.40
N HIS A 168 -6.25 -2.08 -10.10
CA HIS A 168 -6.50 -2.31 -11.52
C HIS A 168 -7.99 -2.56 -11.80
N GLN A 169 -8.64 -3.43 -11.02
CA GLN A 169 -10.07 -3.71 -11.16
C GLN A 169 -10.94 -2.46 -10.93
N LEU A 170 -10.56 -1.61 -9.97
CA LEU A 170 -11.26 -0.34 -9.73
C LEU A 170 -11.08 0.63 -10.90
N TYR A 171 -9.87 0.72 -11.47
CA TYR A 171 -9.61 1.54 -12.65
C TYR A 171 -10.42 1.07 -13.86
N GLU A 172 -10.47 -0.24 -14.12
CA GLU A 172 -11.28 -0.81 -15.21
C GLU A 172 -12.77 -0.51 -15.02
N ALA A 173 -13.31 -0.74 -13.82
CA ALA A 173 -14.72 -0.46 -13.54
C ALA A 173 -15.07 1.03 -13.66
N TYR A 174 -14.15 1.92 -13.29
CA TYR A 174 -14.31 3.36 -13.48
C TYR A 174 -14.32 3.73 -14.97
N TRP A 175 -13.43 3.12 -15.75
CA TRP A 175 -13.31 3.37 -17.18
C TRP A 175 -14.56 2.89 -17.94
N GLU A 176 -15.05 1.69 -17.63
CA GLU A 176 -16.30 1.15 -18.21
C GLU A 176 -17.49 2.08 -17.96
N LYS A 177 -17.68 2.52 -16.70
CA LYS A 177 -18.74 3.48 -16.36
C LYS A 177 -18.63 4.79 -17.14
N THR A 178 -17.41 5.28 -17.32
CA THR A 178 -17.16 6.52 -18.06
C THR A 178 -17.51 6.36 -19.54
N LEU A 179 -17.14 5.23 -20.15
CA LEU A 179 -17.48 4.90 -21.53
C LEU A 179 -18.99 4.76 -21.74
N ASP A 180 -19.70 4.11 -20.81
CA ASP A 180 -21.15 3.96 -20.90
C ASP A 180 -21.86 5.32 -20.79
N ILE A 181 -21.44 6.19 -19.86
CA ILE A 181 -21.97 7.57 -19.76
C ILE A 181 -21.74 8.35 -21.05
N GLN A 182 -20.57 8.22 -21.67
CA GLN A 182 -20.27 8.88 -22.94
C GLN A 182 -21.15 8.33 -24.06
N ARG A 183 -21.35 7.01 -24.14
CA ARG A 183 -22.23 6.36 -25.13
C ARG A 183 -23.67 6.86 -25.00
N GLU A 184 -24.22 6.87 -23.78
CA GLU A 184 -25.57 7.39 -23.55
C GLU A 184 -25.73 8.87 -23.92
N ARG A 185 -24.69 9.69 -23.69
CA ARG A 185 -24.69 11.11 -24.08
C ARG A 185 -24.71 11.24 -25.60
N GLN A 186 -23.87 10.48 -26.30
CA GLN A 186 -23.84 10.49 -27.76
C GLN A 186 -25.16 10.02 -28.37
N GLU A 187 -25.78 8.97 -27.82
CA GLU A 187 -27.09 8.50 -28.27
C GLU A 187 -28.21 9.52 -28.02
N ARG A 188 -28.17 10.24 -26.90
CA ARG A 188 -29.12 11.33 -26.62
C ARG A 188 -28.98 12.46 -27.64
N VAL A 189 -27.74 12.90 -27.92
CA VAL A 189 -27.47 13.94 -28.92
C VAL A 189 -27.93 13.49 -30.31
N LYS A 190 -27.62 12.25 -30.71
CA LYS A 190 -28.06 11.70 -32.00
C LYS A 190 -29.58 11.68 -32.13
N ARG A 191 -30.30 11.24 -31.10
CA ARG A 191 -31.77 11.25 -31.09
C ARG A 191 -32.36 12.66 -31.22
N LEU A 192 -31.77 13.65 -30.54
CA LEU A 192 -32.20 15.04 -30.64
C LEU A 192 -31.99 15.61 -32.05
N LEU A 193 -30.82 15.35 -32.64
CA LEU A 193 -30.53 15.79 -34.01
C LEU A 193 -31.49 15.17 -35.04
N GLN A 194 -31.76 13.87 -34.93
CA GLN A 194 -32.74 13.19 -35.80
C GLN A 194 -34.15 13.77 -35.64
N SER A 195 -34.59 14.08 -34.42
CA SER A 195 -35.90 14.70 -34.20
C SER A 195 -36.03 16.12 -34.76
N LEU A 196 -34.91 16.85 -34.87
CA LEU A 196 -34.86 18.19 -35.46
C LEU A 196 -34.82 18.15 -36.99
N GLU A 197 -34.26 17.09 -37.58
CA GLU A 197 -34.27 16.88 -39.04
C GLU A 197 -35.62 16.41 -39.57
N GLU A 198 -36.44 15.77 -38.73
CA GLU A 198 -37.77 15.24 -39.08
C GLU A 198 -38.93 16.24 -38.83
N SER A 199 -38.66 17.42 -38.25
CA SER A 199 -39.64 18.50 -37.99
C SER A 199 -39.53 19.63 -39.01
#